data_AF-A0A9E4CGC3-F1
#
_entry.id   AF-A0A9E4CGC3-F1
#
_cell.length_a   1.000
_cell.length_b   1.000
_cell.length_c   1.000
_cell.angle_alpha   90.00
_cell.angle_beta   90.00
_cell.angle_gamma   90.00
#
_symmetry.space_group_name_H-M   'P 1'
#
loop_
_entity.id
_entity.type
_entity.pdbx_description
1 polymer ?
#
loop_
_entity_poly.entity_id
_entity_poly.type
_entity_poly.pdbx_seq_one_letter_code
_entity_poly.pdbx_strand_id
1 'polypeptide(L)'
;MVESTDITVEEIRNHPERLVNLVLASDNRSLVLERRADIVRITYVKNYGQDTRRIVAEARQAYASQRAQGYSREQAFHDLLQAQAEIAEQLNHKVEP
;
A
#
# COMPACT_ATOMS: atom_id res chain seq x y z
N MET A 1 0.36 -11.16 -17.39
CA MET A 1 -0.44 -9.99 -17.78
C MET A 1 -0.16 -8.90 -16.76
N VAL A 2 0.28 -7.74 -17.22
CA VAL A 2 0.54 -6.57 -16.39
C VAL A 2 -0.71 -5.71 -16.50
N GLU A 3 -1.37 -5.44 -15.38
CA GLU A 3 -2.48 -4.50 -15.32
C GLU A 3 -1.97 -3.23 -14.65
N SER A 4 -2.44 -2.06 -15.10
CA SER A 4 -2.10 -0.79 -14.47
C SER A 4 -3.36 0.04 -14.23
N THR A 5 -3.38 0.78 -13.13
CA THR A 5 -4.46 1.71 -12.77
C THR A 5 -3.83 2.97 -12.23
N ASP A 6 -4.32 4.11 -12.68
CA ASP A 6 -3.85 5.43 -12.22
C ASP A 6 -4.85 5.97 -11.19
N ILE A 7 -4.35 6.43 -10.04
CA ILE A 7 -5.14 7.06 -8.97
C ILE A 7 -4.49 8.38 -8.60
N THR A 8 -5.26 9.45 -8.39
CA THR A 8 -4.70 10.74 -7.96
C THR A 8 -4.25 10.70 -6.50
N VAL A 9 -3.22 11.48 -6.16
CA VAL A 9 -2.74 11.67 -4.78
C VAL A 9 -3.84 12.24 -3.89
N GLU A 10 -4.70 13.10 -4.44
CA GLU A 10 -5.85 13.65 -3.73
C GLU A 10 -6.87 12.55 -3.39
N GLU A 11 -7.13 11.63 -4.31
CA GLU A 11 -8.06 10.52 -4.07
C GLU A 11 -7.52 9.54 -3.03
N ILE A 12 -6.20 9.30 -3.02
CA ILE A 12 -5.54 8.52 -1.97
C ILE A 12 -5.64 9.24 -0.61
N ARG A 13 -5.45 10.56 -0.59
CA ARG A 13 -5.56 11.37 0.64
C ARG A 13 -6.98 11.34 1.21
N ASN A 14 -7.99 11.41 0.34
CA ASN A 14 -9.39 11.41 0.74
C ASN A 14 -9.90 10.00 1.11
N HIS A 15 -9.34 8.96 0.49
CA HIS A 15 -9.77 7.57 0.59
C HIS A 15 -8.58 6.57 0.66
N PRO A 16 -7.73 6.63 1.71
CA PRO A 16 -6.56 5.76 1.83
C PRO A 16 -6.93 4.26 1.87
N GLU A 17 -8.16 3.93 2.31
CA GLU A 17 -8.69 2.57 2.34
C GLU A 17 -8.74 1.90 0.95
N ARG A 18 -8.83 2.68 -0.14
CA ARG A 18 -8.88 2.12 -1.50
C ARG A 18 -7.56 1.45 -1.87
N LEU A 19 -6.43 2.05 -1.49
CA LEU A 19 -5.10 1.48 -1.72
C LEU A 19 -4.93 0.17 -0.95
N VAL A 20 -5.34 0.15 0.31
CA VAL A 20 -5.31 -1.06 1.15
C VAL A 20 -6.17 -2.17 0.55
N ASN A 21 -7.38 -1.84 0.09
CA ASN A 21 -8.26 -2.82 -0.54
C ASN A 21 -7.69 -3.35 -1.86
N LEU A 22 -7.03 -2.50 -2.66
CA LEU A 22 -6.35 -2.92 -3.88
C LEU A 22 -5.22 -3.92 -3.56
N VAL A 23 -4.39 -3.62 -2.55
CA VAL A 23 -3.31 -4.51 -2.08
C VAL A 23 -3.85 -5.85 -1.61
N LEU A 24 -4.95 -5.85 -0.86
CA LEU A 24 -5.56 -7.06 -0.32
C LEU A 24 -6.31 -7.88 -1.37
N ALA A 25 -6.89 -7.24 -2.39
CA ALA A 25 -7.59 -7.93 -3.48
C ALA A 25 -6.62 -8.57 -4.50
N SER A 26 -5.35 -8.15 -4.50
CA SER A 26 -4.30 -8.73 -5.34
C SER A 26 -3.81 -10.09 -4.81
N ASP A 27 -4.64 -11.12 -4.92
CA ASP A 27 -4.22 -12.51 -4.72
C ASP A 27 -3.13 -12.87 -5.74
N ASN A 28 -1.87 -12.86 -5.28
CA ASN A 28 -0.64 -13.18 -6.03
C ASN A 28 -0.09 -12.06 -6.95
N ARG A 29 -0.39 -10.79 -6.68
CA ARG A 29 0.16 -9.68 -7.50
C ARG A 29 0.93 -8.66 -6.66
N SER A 30 2.21 -8.45 -6.97
CA SER A 30 3.02 -7.29 -6.63
C SER A 30 2.37 -5.99 -7.09
N LEU A 31 2.43 -4.94 -6.29
CA LEU A 31 2.04 -3.60 -6.65
C LEU A 31 3.30 -2.75 -6.81
N VAL A 32 3.46 -2.18 -7.99
CA VAL A 32 4.45 -1.12 -8.23
C VAL A 32 3.69 0.20 -8.19
N LEU A 33 4.03 1.04 -7.21
CA LEU A 33 3.49 2.38 -7.06
C LEU A 33 4.50 3.37 -7.64
N GLU A 34 4.14 4.01 -8.75
CA GLU A 34 4.96 5.03 -9.39
C GLU A 34 4.26 6.38 -9.27
N ARG A 35 4.85 7.30 -8.49
CA ARG A 35 4.33 8.67 -8.40
C ARG A 35 4.77 9.48 -9.61
N ARG A 36 3.80 9.99 -10.36
CA ARG A 36 3.96 10.94 -11.46
C ARG A 36 3.20 12.20 -11.13
N ALA A 37 3.91 13.17 -10.55
CA ALA A 37 3.34 14.44 -10.06
C ALA A 37 2.19 14.22 -9.05
N ASP A 38 0.95 14.44 -9.47
CA ASP A 38 -0.29 14.34 -8.74
C ASP A 38 -1.00 12.99 -8.92
N ILE A 39 -0.42 12.07 -9.70
CA ILE A 39 -0.95 10.73 -9.96
C ILE A 39 -0.01 9.68 -9.40
N VAL A 40 -0.57 8.61 -8.86
CA VAL A 40 0.11 7.36 -8.49
C VAL A 40 -0.37 6.29 -9.46
N ARG A 41 0.55 5.83 -10.31
CA ARG A 41 0.34 4.67 -11.17
C ARG A 41 0.58 3.40 -10.36
N ILE A 42 -0.42 2.56 -10.31
CA ILE A 42 -0.42 1.27 -9.63
C ILE A 42 -0.30 0.19 -10.71
N THR A 43 0.81 -0.53 -10.74
CA THR A 43 1.04 -1.63 -11.69
C THR A 43 1.06 -2.97 -10.97
N TYR A 44 0.22 -3.89 -11.43
CA TYR A 44 0.14 -5.26 -10.94
C TYR A 44 1.17 -6.14 -11.65
N VAL A 45 2.17 -6.61 -10.92
CA VAL A 45 3.15 -7.62 -11.34
C VAL A 45 2.85 -8.90 -10.58
N LYS A 46 3.14 -10.10 -11.06
CA LYS A 46 2.66 -11.35 -10.43
C LYS A 46 3.67 -11.91 -9.43
N ASN A 47 3.82 -11.36 -8.23
CA ASN A 47 4.64 -11.95 -7.15
C ASN A 47 4.53 -11.22 -5.80
N TYR A 48 3.76 -11.73 -4.84
CA TYR A 48 3.98 -11.37 -3.43
C TYR A 48 4.04 -12.63 -2.57
N GLY A 49 5.15 -12.76 -1.83
CA GLY A 49 5.35 -13.78 -0.80
C GLY A 49 4.53 -13.51 0.46
N GLN A 50 4.60 -14.44 1.42
CA GLN A 50 3.75 -14.46 2.61
C GLN A 50 4.00 -13.26 3.56
N ASP A 51 5.25 -12.79 3.63
CA ASP A 51 5.67 -11.70 4.54
C ASP A 51 5.02 -10.35 4.21
N THR A 52 4.94 -9.99 2.92
CA THR A 52 4.33 -8.73 2.49
C THR A 52 2.84 -8.69 2.82
N ARG A 53 2.16 -9.84 2.76
CA ARG A 53 0.74 -9.94 3.13
C ARG A 53 0.55 -9.72 4.63
N ARG A 54 1.47 -10.24 5.45
CA ARG A 54 1.44 -10.06 6.90
C ARG A 54 1.53 -8.58 7.28
N ILE A 55 2.48 -7.84 6.71
CA ILE A 55 2.69 -6.40 7.01
C ILE A 55 1.44 -5.58 6.66
N VAL A 56 0.82 -5.83 5.52
CA VAL A 56 -0.39 -5.10 5.09
C VAL A 56 -1.59 -5.43 5.98
N ALA A 57 -1.72 -6.69 6.40
CA ALA A 57 -2.78 -7.11 7.32
C ALA A 57 -2.63 -6.42 8.70
N GLU A 58 -1.40 -6.34 9.21
CA GLU A 58 -1.08 -5.65 10.46
C GLU A 58 -1.41 -4.16 10.39
N ALA A 59 -1.02 -3.48 9.30
CA ALA A 59 -1.34 -2.06 9.09
C ALA A 59 -2.86 -1.81 9.02
N ARG A 60 -3.64 -2.69 8.36
CA ARG A 60 -5.10 -2.59 8.32
C ARG A 60 -5.73 -2.79 9.70
N GLN A 61 -5.20 -3.70 10.51
CA GLN A 61 -5.72 -3.97 11.85
C GLN A 61 -5.41 -2.82 12.81
N ALA A 62 -4.22 -2.21 12.69
CA ALA A 62 -3.86 -0.99 13.41
C ALA A 62 -4.79 0.17 13.00
N TYR A 63 -5.01 0.38 11.71
CA TYR A 63 -5.96 1.37 11.21
C TYR A 63 -7.38 1.17 11.78
N ALA A 64 -7.90 -0.05 11.72
CA ALA A 64 -9.26 -0.37 12.17
C ALA A 64 -9.44 -0.15 13.68
N SER A 65 -8.44 -0.50 14.48
CA SER A 65 -8.49 -0.32 15.94
C SER A 65 -8.38 1.16 16.34
N GLN A 66 -7.55 1.94 15.64
CA GLN A 66 -7.37 3.36 15.94
C GLN A 66 -8.52 4.23 15.41
N ARG A 67 -9.17 3.85 14.29
CA ARG A 67 -10.35 4.57 13.75
C ARG A 67 -11.48 4.70 14.77
N ALA A 68 -11.65 3.73 15.66
CA ALA A 68 -12.64 3.78 16.74
C ALA A 68 -12.31 4.84 17.81
N GLN A 69 -11.10 5.39 17.84
CA GLN A 69 -10.59 6.33 18.85
C GLN A 69 -10.35 7.75 18.30
N GLY A 70 -10.78 8.06 17.06
CA GLY A 70 -10.61 9.39 16.47
C GLY A 70 -9.39 9.55 15.56
N TYR A 71 -8.87 8.44 15.02
CA TYR A 71 -7.76 8.43 14.09
C TYR A 71 -8.07 9.18 12.79
N SER A 72 -7.31 10.24 12.54
CA SER A 72 -7.59 11.20 11.48
C SER A 72 -7.18 10.65 10.10
N ARG A 73 -7.76 11.21 9.03
CA ARG A 73 -7.38 10.84 7.65
C ARG A 73 -5.91 11.12 7.35
N GLU A 74 -5.36 12.18 7.92
CA GLU A 74 -3.95 12.55 7.74
C GLU A 74 -3.01 11.57 8.43
N GLN A 75 -3.36 11.10 9.64
CA GLN A 75 -2.62 10.06 10.35
C GLN A 75 -2.64 8.74 9.56
N ALA A 76 -3.81 8.36 9.04
CA ALA A 76 -3.96 7.17 8.18
C ALA A 76 -3.09 7.20 6.94
N PHE A 77 -3.03 8.37 6.29
CA PHE A 77 -2.21 8.56 5.10
C PHE A 77 -0.73 8.47 5.44
N HIS A 78 -0.31 9.03 6.58
CA HIS A 78 1.07 8.95 7.04
C HIS A 78 1.50 7.50 7.32
N ASP A 79 0.69 6.73 8.04
CA ASP A 79 1.00 5.33 8.36
C ASP A 79 1.05 4.45 7.10
N LEU A 80 0.21 4.75 6.10
CA LEU A 80 0.28 4.09 4.80
C LEU A 80 1.62 4.37 4.09
N LEU A 81 2.10 5.61 4.11
CA LEU A 81 3.40 5.97 3.55
C LEU A 81 4.55 5.30 4.29
N GLN A 82 4.45 5.17 5.61
CA GLN A 82 5.45 4.47 6.42
C GLN A 82 5.48 2.97 6.08
N ALA A 83 4.33 2.30 6.05
CA ALA A 83 4.25 0.90 5.65
C ALA A 83 4.78 0.67 4.22
N GLN A 84 4.53 1.62 3.31
CA GLN A 84 5.13 1.58 1.97
C GLN A 84 6.66 1.62 2.02
N ALA A 85 7.24 2.50 2.85
CA ALA A 85 8.69 2.60 3.02
C ALA A 85 9.29 1.31 3.60
N GLU A 86 8.66 0.72 4.63
CA GLU A 86 9.09 -0.54 5.24
C GLU A 86 9.04 -1.72 4.25
N ILE A 87 7.99 -1.79 3.42
CA ILE A 87 7.90 -2.80 2.35
C ILE A 87 9.02 -2.60 1.32
N ALA A 88 9.33 -1.35 0.95
CA ALA A 88 10.41 -1.06 0.01
C ALA A 88 11.78 -1.46 0.57
N GLU A 89 12.03 -1.24 1.86
CA GLU A 89 13.26 -1.65 2.54
C GLU A 89 13.42 -3.18 2.57
N GLN A 90 12.35 -3.91 2.92
CA GLN A 90 12.35 -5.38 2.93
C GLN A 90 12.57 -5.97 1.53
N LEU A 91 12.05 -5.32 0.49
CA LEU A 91 12.26 -5.75 -0.90
C LEU A 91 13.70 -5.48 -1.35
N ASN A 92 14.33 -4.38 -0.93
CA ASN A 92 15.73 -4.09 -1.24
C ASN A 92 16.71 -5.02 -0.50
N HIS A 93 16.40 -5.46 0.72
CA HIS A 93 17.25 -6.41 1.45
C HIS A 93 17.23 -7.84 0.90
N LYS A 94 16.21 -8.24 0.13
CA LYS A 94 16.20 -9.54 -0.58
C LYS A 94 16.97 -9.51 -1.92
N VAL A 95 17.64 -8.41 -2.25
CA VAL A 95 18.36 -8.20 -3.53
C VAL A 95 19.89 -8.24 -3.37
N GLU A 96 20.44 -8.34 -2.15
CA GLU A 96 21.87 -8.67 -1.99
C GLU A 96 22.09 -10.20 -2.03
N PRO A 97 23.02 -10.70 -2.86
CA PRO A 97 23.28 -12.13 -3.08
C PRO A 97 23.95 -12.84 -1.90
#